data_AF-A0A7S1VNN4-F1
#
_entry.id   AF-A0A7S1VNN4-F1
#
_cell.length_a   1.000
_cell.length_b   1.000
_cell.length_c   1.000
_cell.angle_alpha   90.00
_cell.angle_beta   90.00
_cell.angle_gamma   90.00
#
_symmetry.space_group_name_H-M   'P 1'
#
loop_
_entity.id
_entity.type
_entity.pdbx_description
1 polymer ?
#
loop_
_entity_poly.entity_id
_entity_poly.type
_entity_poly.pdbx_seq_one_letter_code
_entity_poly.pdbx_strand_id
1 'polypeptide(L)'
;HMGTFTTQAAIKRANRECEVLLREAELWATLAMCLGLSDYPQRDLQAAWKLVLLNQFHDSVTGSCIEAVARGVRDRYSEAEKLTMHVMLVALQSLTQFADAEFDDGSFSVHESGDERASKRQRFASTSSQESSLSSSFSTSSSASTATPAPADEARLAVCN
;
A
#
# COMPACT_ATOMS: atom_id res chain seq x y z
N HIS A 1 -15.99 28.39 3.86
CA HIS A 1 -16.85 27.51 3.05
C HIS A 1 -17.44 26.45 3.98
N MET A 2 -18.77 26.41 4.15
CA MET A 2 -19.42 25.46 5.10
C MET A 2 -20.24 24.36 4.40
N GLY A 3 -20.82 24.64 3.23
CA GLY A 3 -21.54 23.62 2.44
C GLY A 3 -20.65 22.45 2.01
N THR A 4 -19.34 22.67 1.92
CA THR A 4 -18.29 21.67 1.70
C THR A 4 -18.26 20.54 2.75
N PHE A 5 -18.96 20.66 3.87
CA PHE A 5 -19.11 19.55 4.82
C PHE A 5 -20.22 18.56 4.43
N THR A 6 -21.31 18.99 3.79
CA THR A 6 -22.45 18.12 3.42
C THR A 6 -22.53 17.75 1.94
N THR A 7 -21.89 18.50 1.05
CA THR A 7 -21.75 18.15 -0.39
C THR A 7 -21.10 16.78 -0.60
N GLN A 8 -21.48 16.10 -1.69
CA GLN A 8 -20.85 14.85 -2.15
C GLN A 8 -20.62 13.79 -1.04
N ALA A 9 -21.60 13.61 -0.14
CA ALA A 9 -21.46 12.78 1.06
C ALA A 9 -20.97 11.34 0.80
N ALA A 10 -21.29 10.75 -0.35
CA ALA A 10 -20.81 9.43 -0.77
C ALA A 10 -19.26 9.36 -0.89
N ILE A 11 -18.59 10.44 -1.31
CA ILE A 11 -17.12 10.50 -1.40
C ILE A 11 -16.49 10.49 -0.01
N LYS A 12 -17.08 11.21 0.95
CA LYS A 12 -16.62 11.24 2.35
C LYS A 12 -16.87 9.93 3.08
N ARG A 13 -17.99 9.27 2.76
CA ARG A 13 -18.30 7.92 3.22
C ARG A 13 -17.25 6.92 2.71
N ALA A 14 -17.03 6.88 1.39
CA ALA A 14 -16.02 6.01 0.77
C ALA A 14 -14.60 6.27 1.31
N ASN A 15 -14.22 7.54 1.52
CA ASN A 15 -12.96 7.88 2.19
C ASN A 15 -12.85 7.20 3.57
N ARG A 16 -13.90 7.35 4.41
CA ARG A 16 -13.88 6.83 5.77
C ARG A 16 -13.93 5.30 5.82
N GLU A 17 -14.65 4.68 4.89
CA GLU A 17 -14.69 3.22 4.75
C GLU A 17 -13.31 2.68 4.33
N CYS A 18 -12.63 3.33 3.38
CA CYS A 18 -11.26 2.96 2.98
C CYS A 18 -10.22 3.18 4.10
N GLU A 19 -10.30 4.28 4.87
CA GLU A 19 -9.42 4.53 6.03
C GLU A 19 -9.51 3.42 7.09
N VAL A 20 -10.73 2.95 7.39
CA VAL A 20 -10.96 1.89 8.38
C VAL A 20 -10.46 0.55 7.84
N LEU A 21 -10.83 0.21 6.61
CA LEU A 21 -10.44 -1.03 5.96
C LEU A 21 -8.91 -1.15 5.80
N LEU A 22 -8.22 -0.07 5.44
CA LEU A 22 -6.75 -0.03 5.34
C LEU A 22 -6.09 -0.31 6.69
N ARG A 23 -6.54 0.38 7.75
CA ARG A 23 -6.04 0.17 9.11
C ARG A 23 -6.26 -1.27 9.60
N GLU A 24 -7.37 -1.89 9.22
CA GLU A 24 -7.67 -3.28 9.58
C GLU A 24 -6.79 -4.26 8.77
N ALA A 25 -6.63 -4.05 7.47
CA ALA A 25 -5.73 -4.85 6.63
C ALA A 25 -4.27 -4.76 7.10
N GLU A 26 -3.76 -3.58 7.45
CA GLU A 26 -2.43 -3.40 8.05
C GLU A 26 -2.28 -4.15 9.38
N LEU A 27 -3.30 -4.10 10.25
CA LEU A 27 -3.30 -4.79 11.54
C LEU A 27 -3.23 -6.31 11.37
N TRP A 28 -4.07 -6.89 10.50
CA TRP A 28 -4.07 -8.33 10.24
C TRP A 28 -2.79 -8.80 9.55
N ALA A 29 -2.30 -8.06 8.55
CA ALA A 29 -1.04 -8.39 7.88
C ALA A 29 0.18 -8.27 8.81
N THR A 30 0.19 -7.28 9.71
CA THR A 30 1.23 -7.15 10.75
C THR A 30 1.16 -8.32 11.73
N LEU A 31 -0.03 -8.77 12.13
CA LEU A 31 -0.19 -9.91 13.03
C LEU A 31 0.31 -11.22 12.38
N ALA A 32 -0.05 -11.48 11.12
CA ALA A 32 0.43 -12.64 10.37
C ALA A 32 1.96 -12.65 10.22
N MET A 33 2.57 -11.49 9.95
CA MET A 33 4.03 -11.33 9.87
C MET A 33 4.72 -11.47 11.24
N CYS A 34 4.15 -10.93 12.33
CA CYS A 34 4.65 -11.12 13.70
C CYS A 34 4.63 -12.59 14.16
N LEU A 35 3.71 -13.40 13.62
CA LEU A 35 3.64 -14.85 13.86
C LEU A 35 4.51 -15.68 12.88
N GLY A 36 5.08 -15.04 11.84
CA GLY A 36 5.89 -15.70 10.82
C GLY A 36 5.10 -16.52 9.80
N LEU A 37 3.82 -16.17 9.57
CA LEU A 37 2.90 -16.90 8.68
C LEU A 37 2.92 -16.38 7.24
N SER A 38 3.19 -15.08 7.05
CA SER A 38 3.32 -14.43 5.76
C SER A 38 4.29 -13.26 5.85
N ASP A 39 4.90 -12.86 4.72
CA ASP A 39 5.57 -11.57 4.62
C ASP A 39 4.57 -10.41 4.72
N TYR A 40 5.05 -9.20 5.04
CA TYR A 40 4.22 -8.01 5.05
C TYR A 40 3.97 -7.49 3.61
N PRO A 41 2.71 -7.36 3.14
CA PRO A 41 2.37 -7.02 1.76
C PRO A 41 2.50 -5.51 1.48
N GLN A 42 3.71 -4.98 1.72
CA GLN A 42 4.04 -3.56 1.66
C GLN A 42 3.64 -2.90 0.34
N ARG A 43 3.85 -3.61 -0.77
CA ARG A 43 3.58 -3.15 -2.15
C ARG A 43 2.12 -2.75 -2.32
N ASP A 44 1.19 -3.64 -1.96
CA ASP A 44 -0.23 -3.48 -2.31
C ASP A 44 -0.94 -2.58 -1.28
N LEU A 45 -0.52 -2.63 -0.01
CA LEU A 45 -0.89 -1.62 1.00
C LEU A 45 -0.43 -0.21 0.60
N GLN A 46 0.81 -0.06 0.11
CA GLN A 46 1.30 1.24 -0.35
C GLN A 46 0.56 1.71 -1.61
N ALA A 47 0.15 0.81 -2.51
CA ALA A 47 -0.68 1.14 -3.68
C ALA A 47 -2.08 1.63 -3.26
N ALA A 48 -2.74 0.92 -2.33
CA ALA A 48 -4.04 1.31 -1.80
C ALA A 48 -3.98 2.65 -1.03
N TRP A 49 -2.98 2.86 -0.18
CA TRP A 49 -2.75 4.16 0.50
C TRP A 49 -2.53 5.30 -0.50
N LYS A 50 -1.75 5.10 -1.56
CA LYS A 50 -1.55 6.12 -2.62
C LYS A 50 -2.88 6.52 -3.28
N LEU A 51 -3.79 5.57 -3.52
CA LEU A 51 -5.11 5.84 -4.09
C LEU A 51 -6.01 6.65 -3.13
N VAL A 52 -6.04 6.29 -1.84
CA VAL A 52 -6.82 7.02 -0.81
C VAL A 52 -6.27 8.43 -0.62
N LEU A 53 -4.96 8.59 -0.41
CA LEU A 53 -4.34 9.91 -0.21
C LEU A 53 -4.48 10.82 -1.43
N LEU A 54 -4.46 10.27 -2.66
CA LEU A 54 -4.75 11.01 -3.90
C LEU A 54 -6.19 11.53 -3.97
N ASN A 55 -7.12 10.93 -3.23
CA ASN A 55 -8.50 11.41 -3.10
C ASN A 55 -8.71 12.37 -1.91
N GLN A 56 -7.74 12.48 -0.99
CA GLN A 56 -7.78 13.38 0.16
C GLN A 56 -7.28 14.81 -0.14
N PHE A 57 -6.81 15.10 -1.35
CA PHE A 57 -6.59 16.49 -1.79
C PHE A 57 -7.88 17.32 -1.61
N HIS A 58 -7.72 18.57 -1.17
CA HIS A 58 -8.81 19.35 -0.61
C HIS A 58 -10.02 19.49 -1.55
N ASP A 59 -9.82 19.71 -2.86
CA ASP A 59 -10.95 19.82 -3.80
C ASP A 59 -11.68 18.49 -4.08
N SER A 60 -10.99 17.35 -3.93
CA SER A 60 -11.57 16.02 -4.06
C SER A 60 -12.45 15.70 -2.85
N VAL A 61 -11.94 15.86 -1.63
CA VAL A 61 -12.64 15.44 -0.41
C VAL A 61 -13.69 16.46 0.09
N THR A 62 -13.53 17.76 -0.21
CA THR A 62 -14.56 18.78 0.08
C THR A 62 -15.73 18.76 -0.91
N GLY A 63 -15.57 18.07 -2.05
CA GLY A 63 -16.58 18.01 -3.09
C GLY A 63 -16.80 19.34 -3.83
N SER A 64 -15.78 20.18 -3.95
CA SER A 64 -15.75 21.35 -4.85
C SER A 64 -15.53 20.95 -6.32
N CYS A 65 -14.97 19.76 -6.55
CA CYS A 65 -14.64 19.26 -7.89
C CYS A 65 -15.87 18.91 -8.76
N ILE A 66 -15.68 19.02 -10.08
CA ILE A 66 -16.70 18.70 -11.09
C ILE A 66 -17.01 17.20 -11.15
N GLU A 67 -18.21 16.84 -11.60
CA GLU A 67 -18.71 15.45 -11.63
C GLU A 67 -17.79 14.46 -12.40
N ALA A 68 -17.04 14.93 -13.41
CA ALA A 68 -16.04 14.11 -14.09
C ALA A 68 -14.87 13.69 -13.18
N VAL A 69 -14.40 14.59 -12.31
CA VAL A 69 -13.37 14.31 -11.30
C VAL A 69 -13.95 13.46 -10.18
N ALA A 70 -15.17 13.77 -9.73
CA ALA A 70 -15.88 13.00 -8.72
C ALA A 70 -16.08 11.52 -9.11
N ARG A 71 -16.26 11.20 -10.40
CA ARG A 71 -16.24 9.81 -10.90
C ARG A 71 -14.87 9.16 -10.69
N GLY A 72 -13.80 9.77 -11.20
CA GLY A 72 -12.44 9.26 -11.01
C GLY A 72 -12.03 9.09 -9.54
N VAL A 73 -12.55 9.92 -8.62
CA VAL A 73 -12.40 9.76 -7.17
C VAL A 73 -13.08 8.47 -6.68
N ARG A 74 -14.33 8.21 -7.09
CA ARG A 74 -15.08 6.98 -6.76
C ARG A 74 -14.40 5.73 -7.34
N ASP A 75 -13.91 5.80 -8.58
CA ASP A 75 -13.20 4.70 -9.24
C ASP A 75 -11.92 4.29 -8.46
N ARG A 76 -11.13 5.28 -8.01
CA ARG A 76 -9.93 5.04 -7.17
C ARG A 76 -10.26 4.48 -5.79
N TYR A 77 -11.38 4.86 -5.17
CA TYR A 77 -11.79 4.27 -3.89
C TYR A 77 -12.18 2.79 -4.07
N SER A 78 -12.92 2.45 -5.12
CA SER A 78 -13.21 1.04 -5.43
C SER A 78 -11.93 0.23 -5.69
N GLU A 79 -10.92 0.81 -6.33
CA GLU A 79 -9.63 0.13 -6.53
C GLU A 79 -8.82 -0.02 -5.23
N ALA A 80 -8.82 1.01 -4.37
CA ALA A 80 -8.20 0.93 -3.04
C ALA A 80 -8.89 -0.13 -2.17
N GLU A 81 -10.22 -0.19 -2.18
CA GLU A 81 -11.04 -1.19 -1.50
C GLU A 81 -10.67 -2.61 -1.93
N LYS A 82 -10.60 -2.88 -3.25
CA LYS A 82 -10.20 -4.20 -3.79
C LYS A 82 -8.81 -4.65 -3.31
N LEU A 83 -7.81 -3.78 -3.44
CA LEU A 83 -6.43 -4.07 -3.02
C LEU A 83 -6.36 -4.35 -1.51
N THR A 84 -7.06 -3.55 -0.72
CA THR A 84 -7.10 -3.67 0.74
C THR A 84 -7.83 -4.94 1.17
N MET A 85 -8.96 -5.26 0.54
CA MET A 85 -9.74 -6.48 0.78
C MET A 85 -8.91 -7.72 0.43
N HIS A 86 -8.15 -7.70 -0.67
CA HIS A 86 -7.25 -8.79 -1.02
C HIS A 86 -6.18 -9.03 0.06
N VAL A 87 -5.50 -7.98 0.52
CA VAL A 87 -4.51 -8.06 1.61
C VAL A 87 -5.12 -8.62 2.89
N MET A 88 -6.29 -8.11 3.28
CA MET A 88 -6.98 -8.55 4.50
C MET A 88 -7.40 -10.02 4.41
N LEU A 89 -7.94 -10.46 3.28
CA LEU A 89 -8.34 -11.86 3.07
C LEU A 89 -7.15 -12.82 3.13
N VAL A 90 -6.01 -12.47 2.51
CA VAL A 90 -4.79 -13.29 2.57
C VAL A 90 -4.27 -13.39 4.01
N ALA A 91 -4.16 -12.27 4.72
CA ALA A 91 -3.70 -12.26 6.10
C ALA A 91 -4.61 -13.07 7.04
N LEU A 92 -5.94 -12.93 6.90
CA LEU A 92 -6.91 -13.71 7.66
C LEU A 92 -6.85 -15.20 7.33
N GLN A 93 -6.68 -15.59 6.07
CA GLN A 93 -6.53 -17.00 5.66
C GLN A 93 -5.27 -17.64 6.27
N SER A 94 -4.14 -16.93 6.30
CA SER A 94 -2.93 -17.40 6.98
C SER A 94 -3.15 -17.57 8.49
N LEU A 95 -3.88 -16.64 9.13
CA LEU A 95 -4.19 -16.71 10.55
C LEU A 95 -5.16 -17.84 10.91
N THR A 96 -6.19 -18.13 10.09
CA THR A 96 -7.10 -19.25 10.33
C THR A 96 -6.41 -20.59 10.12
N GLN A 97 -5.61 -20.74 9.05
CA GLN A 97 -4.84 -21.97 8.80
C GLN A 97 -3.86 -22.30 9.95
N PHE A 98 -3.27 -21.26 10.56
CA PHE A 98 -2.43 -21.42 11.75
C PHE A 98 -3.24 -21.86 12.98
N ALA A 99 -4.39 -21.24 13.22
CA ALA A 99 -5.25 -21.60 14.34
C ALA A 99 -5.79 -23.04 14.22
N ASP A 100 -6.30 -23.43 13.04
CA ASP A 100 -6.80 -24.78 12.76
C ASP A 100 -5.72 -25.84 13.01
N ALA A 101 -4.45 -25.55 12.66
CA ALA A 101 -3.32 -26.44 12.88
C ALA A 101 -2.90 -26.58 14.36
N GLU A 102 -3.14 -25.58 15.22
CA GLU A 102 -2.92 -25.71 16.67
C GLU A 102 -4.07 -26.48 17.37
N PHE A 103 -5.25 -26.62 16.74
CA PHE A 103 -6.36 -27.42 17.29
C PHE A 103 -6.29 -28.91 16.94
N ASP A 104 -5.75 -29.30 15.78
CA ASP A 104 -5.74 -30.70 15.30
C ASP A 104 -4.69 -31.61 15.98
N ASP A 105 -3.68 -31.04 16.66
CA ASP A 105 -2.74 -31.81 17.50
C ASP A 105 -3.44 -32.50 18.69
N GLY A 106 -4.43 -31.80 19.27
CA GLY A 106 -5.14 -32.24 20.46
C GLY A 106 -4.38 -32.06 21.77
N SER A 107 -3.09 -31.68 21.78
CA SER A 107 -2.32 -31.43 23.00
C SER A 107 -2.47 -30.00 23.51
N PHE A 108 -3.65 -29.68 24.06
CA PHE A 108 -3.82 -28.50 24.94
C PHE A 108 -3.09 -28.71 26.29
N SER A 109 -1.76 -28.79 26.20
CA SER A 109 -0.85 -28.83 27.33
C SER A 109 -0.69 -27.40 27.87
N VAL A 110 -1.27 -27.15 29.05
CA VAL A 110 -1.12 -25.87 29.76
C VAL A 110 0.29 -25.79 30.36
N HIS A 111 1.28 -25.56 29.51
CA HIS A 111 2.65 -25.32 29.93
C HIS A 111 2.92 -23.81 30.02
N GLU A 112 2.55 -23.22 31.17
CA GLU A 112 3.11 -21.92 31.57
C GLU A 112 4.62 -22.08 31.83
N SER A 113 5.45 -21.77 30.84
CA SER A 113 6.91 -21.69 30.97
C SER A 113 7.46 -20.71 29.92
N GLY A 114 8.13 -19.65 30.38
CA GLY A 114 8.33 -18.43 29.58
C GLY A 114 9.39 -18.47 28.47
N ASP A 115 10.20 -19.53 28.37
CA ASP A 115 11.47 -19.50 27.63
C ASP A 115 11.41 -19.89 26.14
N GLU A 116 10.54 -20.81 25.71
CA GLU A 116 10.58 -21.33 24.32
C GLU A 116 10.27 -20.28 23.24
N ARG A 117 9.61 -19.18 23.61
CA ARG A 117 9.40 -18.01 22.75
C ARG A 117 10.71 -17.37 22.27
N ALA A 118 11.85 -17.61 22.94
CA ALA A 118 13.17 -17.14 22.52
C ALA A 118 13.69 -17.86 21.27
N SER A 119 13.44 -19.17 21.13
CA SER A 119 14.01 -19.99 20.05
C SER A 119 13.38 -19.69 18.69
N LYS A 120 12.04 -19.54 18.60
CA LYS A 120 11.38 -19.04 17.37
C LYS A 120 11.83 -17.60 17.04
N ARG A 121 12.09 -16.76 18.05
CA ARG A 121 12.60 -15.38 17.87
C ARG A 121 13.99 -15.28 17.23
N GLN A 122 14.88 -16.27 17.37
CA GLN A 122 16.22 -16.16 16.77
C GLN A 122 16.24 -16.16 15.22
N ARG A 123 15.19 -16.67 14.55
CA ARG A 123 15.02 -16.49 13.10
C ARG A 123 14.78 -15.03 12.70
N PHE A 124 14.18 -14.22 13.58
CA PHE A 124 13.86 -12.81 13.32
C PHE A 124 15.09 -11.90 13.29
N ALA A 125 16.21 -12.33 13.91
CA ALA A 125 17.47 -11.56 13.94
C ALA A 125 18.43 -11.90 12.79
N SER A 126 18.23 -13.04 12.11
CA SER A 126 19.17 -13.55 11.10
C SER A 126 18.83 -13.13 9.67
N THR A 127 17.57 -12.81 9.35
CA THR A 127 17.15 -12.34 8.03
C THR A 127 17.58 -10.90 7.73
N SER A 128 17.47 -9.99 8.71
CA SER A 128 17.89 -8.58 8.57
C SER A 128 19.38 -8.38 8.29
N SER A 129 20.20 -9.42 8.48
CA SER A 129 21.64 -9.39 8.25
C SER A 129 22.05 -9.68 6.80
N GLN A 130 21.12 -10.09 5.91
CA GLN A 130 21.45 -10.38 4.50
C GLN A 130 21.10 -9.26 3.52
N GLU A 131 20.02 -8.49 3.74
CA GLU A 131 19.61 -7.42 2.80
C GLU A 131 20.63 -6.28 2.69
N SER A 132 21.41 -6.04 3.75
CA SER A 132 22.50 -5.05 3.77
C SER A 132 23.60 -5.29 2.74
N SER A 133 23.71 -6.51 2.19
CA SER A 133 24.76 -6.90 1.24
C SER A 133 24.51 -6.47 -0.21
N LEU A 134 23.26 -6.22 -0.60
CA LEU A 134 22.88 -5.99 -2.01
C LEU A 134 22.93 -4.52 -2.47
N SER A 135 23.21 -3.59 -1.56
CA SER A 135 23.24 -2.14 -1.86
C SER A 135 24.60 -1.63 -2.39
N SER A 136 25.64 -2.47 -2.42
CA SER A 136 27.05 -2.06 -2.57
C SER A 136 27.58 -2.00 -4.02
N SER A 137 26.72 -2.17 -5.04
CA SER A 137 27.16 -2.45 -6.42
C SER A 137 26.52 -1.58 -7.52
N PHE A 138 26.35 -0.27 -7.26
CA PHE A 138 26.09 0.70 -8.34
C PHE A 138 26.84 2.03 -8.18
N SER A 139 28.18 1.98 -8.31
CA SER A 139 29.01 3.18 -8.36
C SER A 139 29.08 3.77 -9.78
N THR A 140 28.61 5.01 -9.86
CA THR A 140 28.76 5.98 -10.95
C THR A 140 30.01 5.88 -11.82
N SER A 141 29.82 5.99 -13.13
CA SER A 141 30.74 6.70 -14.02
C SER A 141 29.96 7.76 -14.81
N SER A 142 30.47 8.99 -14.81
CA SER A 142 29.82 10.15 -15.44
C SER A 142 30.87 10.92 -16.23
N SER A 143 30.60 11.17 -17.51
CA SER A 143 31.52 11.82 -18.45
C SER A 143 30.74 12.76 -19.35
N ALA A 144 30.72 14.05 -19.03
CA ALA A 144 30.17 15.07 -19.92
C ALA A 144 31.18 15.44 -21.02
N SER A 145 30.69 15.70 -22.23
CA SER A 145 31.44 16.33 -23.32
C SER A 145 30.49 17.18 -24.19
N THR A 146 31.01 18.14 -24.95
CA THR A 146 30.31 19.39 -25.29
C THR A 146 30.10 19.67 -26.79
N ALA A 147 28.98 20.37 -27.05
CA ALA A 147 28.75 21.38 -28.10
C ALA A 147 28.38 20.99 -29.57
N THR A 148 27.11 21.28 -29.95
CA THR A 148 26.66 22.42 -30.83
C THR A 148 27.33 22.63 -32.23
N PRO A 149 26.62 23.08 -33.32
CA PRO A 149 25.19 22.98 -33.74
C PRO A 149 24.95 22.76 -35.29
N ALA A 150 23.67 22.85 -35.72
CA ALA A 150 23.19 23.43 -37.00
C ALA A 150 23.38 22.60 -38.31
N PRO A 151 22.67 22.90 -39.43
CA PRO A 151 21.76 24.04 -39.70
C PRO A 151 20.29 23.66 -40.00
N ALA A 152 19.51 24.66 -40.44
CA ALA A 152 18.06 24.64 -40.62
C ALA A 152 17.58 24.06 -41.96
N ASP A 153 16.27 23.83 -42.05
CA ASP A 153 15.51 23.92 -43.30
C ASP A 153 14.13 24.55 -43.04
N GLU A 154 13.57 25.28 -44.01
CA GLU A 154 12.35 26.09 -43.84
C GLU A 154 11.12 25.49 -44.55
N ALA A 155 10.03 25.23 -43.83
CA ALA A 155 8.72 25.01 -44.49
C ALA A 155 7.48 25.35 -43.62
N ARG A 156 6.92 26.54 -43.89
CA ARG A 156 5.47 26.82 -44.00
C ARG A 156 4.54 26.54 -42.81
N LEU A 157 4.34 27.62 -42.05
CA LEU A 157 3.04 27.99 -41.45
C LEU A 157 1.85 27.78 -42.41
N ALA A 158 0.72 27.32 -41.88
CA ALA A 158 -0.60 27.48 -42.50
C ALA A 158 -1.74 27.60 -41.46
N VAL A 159 -2.03 28.85 -41.08
CA VAL A 159 -3.37 29.41 -40.79
C VAL A 159 -4.29 28.71 -39.76
N CYS A 160 -4.58 29.42 -38.68
CA CYS A 160 -5.81 29.21 -37.89
C CYS A 160 -7.01 29.86 -38.58
N ASN A 161 -8.18 29.22 -38.53
CA ASN A 161 -9.50 29.85 -38.64
C ASN A 161 -10.56 28.95 -37.98
#